data_AF-A0A7S2LIH7-F1
#
_entry.id   AF-A0A7S2LIH7-F1
#
_cell.length_a   1.000
_cell.length_b   1.000
_cell.length_c   1.000
_cell.angle_alpha   90.00
_cell.angle_beta   90.00
_cell.angle_gamma   90.00
#
_symmetry.space_group_name_H-M   'P 1'
#
loop_
_entity.id
_entity.type
_entity.pdbx_description
1 polymer ?
#
loop_
_entity_poly.entity_id
_entity_poly.type
_entity_poly.pdbx_seq_one_letter_code
_entity_poly.pdbx_strand_id
1 'polypeptide(L)'
;GGLTAVQVAQYCLRSGRKVVLCSRRPLVERHFDIDTCWFDRRSANLQISEFYHQSEAERLTALKEVRGGGSVPPIYMNDVRKWQASGELSVLDGVEPEYMESTADGRVVVAMGKDEMTFDFIILACGIKPDFAA
;
A
#
# COMPACT_ATOMS: atom_id res chain seq x y z
N GLY A 1 -0.23 -2.96 -0.26
CA GLY A 1 0.78 -2.61 -1.26
C GLY A 1 0.33 -1.32 -1.90
N GLY A 2 0.98 -0.22 -1.50
CA GLY A 2 0.74 1.12 -2.06
C GLY A 2 2.08 1.76 -2.39
N LEU A 3 2.06 2.99 -2.90
CA LEU A 3 3.25 3.68 -3.39
C LEU A 3 4.45 3.63 -2.43
N THR A 4 4.25 3.92 -1.15
CA THR A 4 5.33 3.87 -0.13
C THR A 4 5.98 2.50 -0.05
N ALA A 5 5.19 1.43 -0.02
CA ALA A 5 5.70 0.06 0.07
C ALA A 5 6.55 -0.30 -1.15
N VAL A 6 6.10 0.10 -2.34
CA VAL A 6 6.82 -0.13 -3.60
C VAL A 6 8.12 0.67 -3.66
N GLN A 7 8.09 1.95 -3.30
CA GLN A 7 9.29 2.80 -3.31
C GLN A 7 10.36 2.31 -2.33
N VAL A 8 9.95 1.87 -1.13
CA VAL A 8 10.85 1.25 -0.16
C VAL A 8 11.42 -0.06 -0.68
N ALA A 9 10.58 -0.95 -1.24
CA ALA A 9 11.04 -2.20 -1.83
C ALA A 9 12.10 -1.94 -2.92
N GLN A 10 11.84 -1.01 -3.83
CA GLN A 10 12.78 -0.61 -4.86
C GLN A 10 14.08 -0.02 -4.32
N TYR A 11 14.02 0.76 -3.24
CA TYR A 11 15.21 1.27 -2.57
C TYR A 11 16.07 0.13 -2.00
N CYS A 12 15.46 -0.83 -1.31
CA CYS A 12 16.15 -2.01 -0.79
C CYS A 12 16.75 -2.88 -1.91
N LEU A 13 16.01 -3.09 -3.00
CA LEU A 13 16.48 -3.84 -4.18
C LEU A 13 17.70 -3.18 -4.82
N ARG A 14 17.66 -1.85 -5.02
CA ARG A 14 18.82 -1.08 -5.51
C ARG A 14 20.03 -1.13 -4.57
N SER A 15 19.80 -1.42 -3.29
CA SER A 15 20.86 -1.60 -2.29
C SER A 15 21.39 -3.04 -2.23
N GLY A 16 20.99 -3.90 -3.18
CA GLY A 16 21.44 -5.30 -3.27
C GLY A 16 20.76 -6.25 -2.29
N ARG A 17 19.58 -5.90 -1.77
CA ARG A 17 18.81 -6.76 -0.87
C ARG A 17 17.74 -7.53 -1.63
N LYS A 18 17.56 -8.79 -1.28
CA LYS A 18 16.38 -9.57 -1.68
C LYS A 18 15.15 -9.09 -0.89
N VAL A 19 14.01 -8.92 -1.57
CA VAL A 19 12.82 -8.32 -0.97
C VAL A 19 11.59 -9.20 -1.18
N VAL A 20 10.79 -9.35 -0.12
CA VAL A 20 9.41 -9.84 -0.20
C VAL A 20 8.48 -8.66 0.04
N LEU A 21 7.69 -8.30 -0.98
CA LEU A 21 6.65 -7.28 -0.90
C LEU A 21 5.32 -7.98 -0.66
N CYS A 22 4.83 -7.93 0.58
CA CYS A 22 3.58 -8.58 1.00
C CYS A 22 2.44 -7.57 1.13
N SER A 23 1.26 -7.93 0.64
CA SER A 23 0.04 -7.16 0.86
C SER A 23 -1.25 -7.96 0.88
N ARG A 24 -2.16 -7.53 1.77
CA ARG A 24 -3.52 -8.09 1.91
C ARG A 24 -4.42 -7.95 0.70
N ARG A 25 -4.07 -7.09 -0.26
CA ARG A 25 -4.79 -6.86 -1.50
C ARG A 25 -3.79 -6.75 -2.64
N PRO A 26 -4.16 -7.11 -3.88
CA PRO A 26 -3.32 -6.92 -5.04
C PRO A 26 -2.83 -5.48 -5.19
N LEU A 27 -1.63 -5.31 -5.73
CA LEU A 27 -1.15 -4.00 -6.17
C LEU A 27 -2.07 -3.46 -7.28
N VAL A 28 -2.56 -2.24 -7.11
CA VAL A 28 -3.42 -1.58 -8.09
C VAL A 28 -2.61 -0.54 -8.84
N GLU A 29 -2.51 -0.67 -10.17
CA GLU A 29 -1.84 0.29 -11.03
C GLU A 29 -2.79 1.42 -11.44
N ARG A 30 -2.44 2.68 -11.14
CA ARG A 30 -3.17 3.87 -11.61
C ARG A 30 -2.21 5.04 -11.79
N HIS A 31 -2.47 5.91 -12.75
CA HIS A 31 -1.70 7.15 -12.90
C HIS A 31 -1.93 8.12 -11.73
N PHE A 32 -3.16 8.18 -11.21
CA PHE A 32 -3.57 9.09 -10.15
C PHE A 32 -4.53 8.38 -9.19
N ASP A 33 -4.49 8.76 -7.92
CA ASP A 33 -5.39 8.26 -6.87
C ASP A 33 -6.72 9.02 -6.79
N ILE A 34 -6.87 10.10 -7.55
CA ILE A 34 -8.06 10.96 -7.57
C ILE A 34 -8.68 11.00 -8.97
N ASP A 35 -10.00 11.19 -9.01
CA ASP A 35 -10.76 11.31 -10.24
C ASP A 35 -10.43 12.63 -10.98
N THR A 36 -10.63 12.66 -12.29
CA THR A 36 -10.35 13.85 -13.13
C THR A 36 -11.19 15.05 -12.71
N CYS A 37 -12.35 14.87 -12.07
CA CYS A 37 -13.15 15.96 -11.50
C CYS A 37 -12.41 16.78 -10.42
N TRP A 38 -11.31 16.25 -9.87
CA TRP A 38 -10.46 16.95 -8.90
C TRP A 38 -9.31 17.74 -9.53
N PHE A 39 -9.11 17.64 -10.84
CA PHE A 39 -7.93 18.22 -11.51
C PHE A 39 -8.12 19.70 -11.86
N ASP A 40 -9.36 20.14 -12.02
CA ASP A 40 -9.69 21.54 -12.27
C ASP A 40 -10.37 22.18 -11.06
N ARG A 41 -10.07 23.46 -10.84
CA ARG A 41 -10.56 24.21 -9.68
C ARG A 41 -12.09 24.30 -9.64
N ARG A 42 -12.76 24.39 -10.79
CA ARG A 42 -14.21 24.62 -10.82
C ARG A 42 -14.96 23.36 -10.41
N SER A 43 -14.58 22.22 -10.97
CA SER A 43 -15.15 20.92 -10.63
C SER A 43 -14.77 20.51 -9.22
N ALA A 44 -13.51 20.70 -8.80
CA ALA A 44 -13.09 20.43 -7.43
C ALA A 44 -13.88 21.26 -6.40
N ASN A 45 -14.12 22.55 -6.68
CA ASN A 45 -14.95 23.40 -5.81
C ASN A 45 -16.40 22.89 -5.72
N LEU A 46 -16.96 22.37 -6.83
CA LEU A 46 -18.28 21.76 -6.82
C LEU A 46 -18.29 20.50 -5.94
N GLN A 47 -17.31 19.60 -6.10
CA GLN A 47 -17.19 18.38 -5.27
C GLN A 47 -17.07 18.72 -3.78
N ILE A 48 -16.26 19.72 -3.44
CA ILE A 48 -16.11 20.21 -2.06
C ILE A 48 -17.44 20.77 -1.55
N SER A 49 -18.11 21.61 -2.34
CA SER A 49 -19.40 22.18 -1.97
C SER A 49 -20.44 21.08 -1.74
N GLU A 50 -20.59 20.13 -2.67
CA GLU A 50 -21.50 19.00 -2.57
C GLU A 50 -21.24 18.18 -1.30
N PHE A 51 -19.97 17.88 -1.02
CA PHE A 51 -19.58 17.18 0.21
C PHE A 51 -20.01 17.93 1.48
N TYR A 52 -19.81 19.26 1.56
CA TYR A 52 -20.18 20.03 2.75
C TYR A 52 -21.68 20.32 2.89
N HIS A 53 -22.49 20.12 1.83
CA HIS A 53 -23.95 20.20 1.92
C HIS A 53 -24.59 18.90 2.40
N GLN A 54 -23.84 17.79 2.44
CA GLN A 54 -24.30 16.52 2.99
C GLN A 54 -24.36 16.54 4.52
N SER A 55 -25.20 15.69 5.10
CA SER A 55 -25.23 15.45 6.54
C SER A 55 -23.90 14.87 7.05
N GLU A 56 -23.64 14.97 8.36
CA GLU A 56 -22.46 14.36 8.97
C GLU A 56 -22.38 12.85 8.75
N ALA A 57 -23.51 12.16 8.81
CA ALA A 57 -23.58 10.71 8.60
C ALA A 57 -23.20 10.33 7.14
N GLU A 58 -23.68 11.10 6.17
CA GLU A 58 -23.34 10.90 4.76
C GLU A 58 -21.87 11.22 4.49
N ARG A 59 -21.34 12.31 5.03
CA ARG A 59 -19.91 12.65 4.92
C ARG A 59 -19.02 11.57 5.52
N LEU A 60 -19.38 11.05 6.70
CA LEU A 60 -18.64 9.95 7.32
C LEU A 60 -18.70 8.68 6.47
N THR A 61 -19.81 8.42 5.80
CA THR A 61 -19.98 7.29 4.89
C THR A 61 -19.08 7.47 3.65
N ALA A 62 -19.12 8.64 3.01
CA ALA A 62 -18.24 8.97 1.89
C ALA A 62 -16.75 8.80 2.25
N LEU A 63 -16.32 9.30 3.41
CA LEU A 63 -14.93 9.13 3.90
C LEU A 63 -14.53 7.67 4.11
N LYS A 64 -15.48 6.79 4.47
CA LYS A 64 -15.23 5.35 4.61
C LYS A 64 -15.14 4.66 3.25
N GLU A 65 -15.96 5.07 2.28
CA GLU A 65 -16.03 4.49 0.94
C GLU A 65 -14.82 4.82 0.06
N VAL A 66 -14.21 6.00 0.20
CA VAL A 66 -13.00 6.39 -0.56
C VAL A 66 -11.78 5.49 -0.24
N ARG A 67 -11.84 4.62 0.77
CA ARG A 67 -10.75 3.70 1.14
C ARG A 67 -10.57 2.52 0.17
N GLY A 68 -10.36 2.80 -1.11
CA GLY A 68 -9.96 1.84 -2.15
C GLY A 68 -8.53 1.29 -2.00
N GLY A 69 -7.79 1.73 -0.98
CA GLY A 69 -6.36 1.45 -0.83
C GLY A 69 -5.50 2.43 -1.63
N GLY A 70 -4.18 2.28 -1.54
CA GLY A 70 -3.26 3.07 -2.36
C GLY A 70 -3.06 2.43 -3.73
N SER A 71 -2.84 3.25 -4.76
CA SER A 71 -2.37 2.77 -6.05
C SER A 71 -0.86 2.97 -6.22
N VAL A 72 -0.35 2.46 -7.34
CA VAL A 72 1.04 2.57 -7.74
C VAL A 72 1.08 3.06 -9.18
N PRO A 73 1.80 4.17 -9.48
CA PRO A 73 1.93 4.65 -10.85
C PRO A 73 2.65 3.65 -11.77
N PRO A 74 2.31 3.62 -13.08
CA PRO A 74 2.89 2.68 -14.05
C PRO A 74 4.42 2.66 -14.08
N ILE A 75 5.06 3.81 -13.88
CA ILE A 75 6.52 3.92 -13.84
C ILE A 75 7.14 3.04 -12.74
N TYR A 76 6.52 2.98 -11.56
CA TYR A 76 6.99 2.15 -10.46
C TYR A 76 6.63 0.67 -10.68
N MET A 77 5.45 0.40 -11.25
CA MET A 77 5.03 -0.98 -11.58
C MET A 77 5.93 -1.63 -12.62
N ASN A 78 6.42 -0.87 -13.60
CA ASN A 78 7.37 -1.38 -14.58
C ASN A 78 8.68 -1.87 -13.92
N ASP A 79 9.17 -1.15 -12.92
CA ASP A 79 10.36 -1.58 -12.19
C ASP A 79 10.07 -2.76 -11.27
N VAL A 80 8.89 -2.83 -10.64
CA VAL A 80 8.45 -4.02 -9.88
C VAL A 80 8.51 -5.27 -10.76
N ARG A 81 7.94 -5.20 -11.98
CA ARG A 81 7.96 -6.31 -12.95
C ARG A 81 9.38 -6.74 -13.32
N LYS A 82 10.30 -5.79 -13.53
CA LYS A 82 11.72 -6.08 -13.82
C LYS A 82 12.40 -6.83 -12.68
N TRP A 83 12.23 -6.37 -11.44
CA TRP A 83 12.82 -7.02 -10.26
C TRP A 83 12.22 -8.38 -9.95
N GLN A 84 10.92 -8.57 -10.22
CA GLN A 84 10.31 -9.89 -10.15
C GLN A 84 10.90 -10.83 -11.19
N ALA A 85 11.07 -10.36 -12.44
CA ALA A 85 11.67 -11.16 -13.51
C ALA A 85 13.13 -11.54 -13.23
N SER A 86 13.87 -10.74 -12.46
CA SER A 86 15.23 -11.07 -12.03
C SER A 86 15.29 -12.03 -10.84
N GLY A 87 14.17 -12.31 -10.17
CA GLY A 87 14.11 -13.17 -8.98
C GLY A 87 14.51 -12.52 -7.66
N GLU A 88 14.82 -11.22 -7.68
CA GLU A 88 15.23 -10.46 -6.48
C GLU A 88 14.04 -9.95 -5.66
N LEU A 89 12.88 -9.83 -6.30
CA LEU A 89 11.62 -9.42 -5.66
C LEU A 89 10.58 -10.53 -5.75
N SER A 90 10.01 -10.91 -4.61
CA SER A 90 8.78 -11.70 -4.53
C SER A 90 7.62 -10.80 -4.13
N VAL A 91 6.51 -10.84 -4.87
CA VAL A 91 5.28 -10.11 -4.54
C VAL A 91 4.25 -11.12 -4.07
N LEU A 92 3.76 -10.94 -2.85
CA LEU A 92 2.73 -11.78 -2.23
C LEU A 92 1.46 -10.94 -2.04
N ASP A 93 0.50 -11.15 -2.94
CA ASP A 93 -0.78 -10.46 -2.93
C ASP A 93 -1.88 -11.31 -2.29
N GLY A 94 -2.81 -10.66 -1.58
CA GLY A 94 -3.88 -11.36 -0.88
C GLY A 94 -3.42 -12.11 0.38
N VAL A 95 -2.22 -11.80 0.89
CA VAL A 95 -1.64 -12.44 2.07
C VAL A 95 -1.68 -11.47 3.24
N GLU A 96 -2.17 -11.94 4.38
CA GLU A 96 -2.07 -11.26 5.66
C GLU A 96 -0.90 -11.87 6.44
N PRO A 97 0.20 -11.11 6.62
CA PRO A 97 1.37 -11.63 7.32
C PRO A 97 1.11 -11.67 8.83
N GLU A 98 1.52 -12.77 9.47
CA GLU A 98 1.38 -12.94 10.92
C GLU A 98 2.76 -13.12 11.56
N TYR A 99 3.06 -12.31 12.57
CA TYR A 99 4.26 -12.48 13.38
C TYR A 99 4.17 -13.79 14.16
N MET A 100 5.22 -14.61 14.09
CA MET A 100 5.30 -15.85 14.85
C MET A 100 6.24 -15.70 16.04
N GLU A 101 7.52 -15.48 15.75
CA GLU A 101 8.55 -15.41 16.78
C GLU A 101 9.78 -14.62 16.31
N SER A 102 10.64 -14.30 17.27
CA SER A 102 11.97 -13.78 17.03
C SER A 102 12.97 -14.86 17.39
N THR A 103 13.88 -15.14 16.46
CA THR A 103 14.96 -16.11 16.65
C THR A 103 16.05 -15.54 17.57
N ALA A 104 16.88 -16.42 18.13
CA ALA A 104 17.95 -16.03 19.06
C ALA A 104 19.01 -15.09 18.43
N ASP A 105 19.15 -15.08 17.11
CA ASP A 105 20.06 -14.19 16.38
C ASP A 105 19.43 -12.85 15.95
N GLY A 106 18.17 -12.60 16.36
CA GLY A 106 17.46 -11.35 16.13
C GLY A 106 16.66 -11.29 14.82
N ARG A 107 16.63 -12.36 14.02
CA ARG A 107 15.75 -12.44 12.84
C ARG A 107 14.31 -12.73 13.25
N VAL A 108 13.36 -12.32 12.40
CA VAL A 108 11.93 -12.45 12.66
C VAL A 108 11.30 -13.51 11.75
N VAL A 109 10.57 -14.44 12.35
CA VAL A 109 9.78 -15.44 11.64
C VAL A 109 8.36 -14.92 11.44
N VAL A 110 7.89 -14.96 10.20
CA VAL A 110 6.58 -14.47 9.78
C VAL A 110 5.89 -15.54 8.96
N ALA A 111 4.65 -15.87 9.34
CA ALA A 111 3.78 -16.68 8.50
C ALA A 111 3.23 -15.80 7.36
N MET A 112 3.43 -16.26 6.14
CA MET A 112 2.97 -15.64 4.90
C MET A 112 1.88 -16.52 4.28
N GLY A 113 0.73 -16.63 4.97
CA GLY A 113 -0.32 -17.58 4.60
C GLY A 113 -0.01 -18.99 5.08
N LYS A 114 0.35 -19.90 4.17
CA LYS A 114 0.71 -21.30 4.53
C LYS A 114 2.21 -21.52 4.68
N ASP A 115 3.01 -20.57 4.21
CA ASP A 115 4.46 -20.65 4.21
C ASP A 115 5.03 -19.85 5.38
N GLU A 116 6.11 -20.34 5.96
CA GLU A 116 6.88 -19.61 6.98
C GLU A 116 8.14 -19.02 6.35
N MET A 117 8.41 -17.76 6.65
CA MET A 117 9.57 -17.04 6.12
C MET A 117 10.31 -16.30 7.25
N THR A 118 11.64 -16.29 7.16
CA THR A 118 12.50 -15.58 8.12
C THR A 118 13.10 -14.33 7.48
N PHE A 119 13.10 -13.21 8.20
CA PHE A 119 13.56 -11.92 7.72
C PHE A 119 14.55 -11.26 8.67
N ASP A 120 15.58 -10.64 8.13
CA ASP A 120 16.51 -9.79 8.89
C ASP A 120 15.88 -8.44 9.25
N PHE A 121 15.00 -7.94 8.38
CA PHE A 121 14.34 -6.63 8.53
C PHE A 121 12.90 -6.70 8.08
N ILE A 122 12.02 -6.01 8.80
CA ILE A 122 10.61 -5.82 8.44
C ILE A 122 10.34 -4.32 8.36
N ILE A 123 9.74 -3.87 7.27
CA ILE A 123 9.31 -2.48 7.09
C ILE A 123 7.79 -2.43 6.94
N LEU A 124 7.13 -1.77 7.89
CA LEU A 124 5.67 -1.64 7.92
C LEU A 124 5.22 -0.41 7.12
N ALA A 125 5.00 -0.58 5.82
CA ALA A 125 4.45 0.45 4.94
C ALA A 125 2.90 0.42 4.89
N CYS A 126 2.26 0.46 6.07
CA CYS A 126 0.82 0.21 6.25
C CYS A 126 -0.07 1.45 6.13
N GLY A 127 0.49 2.61 5.79
CA GLY A 127 -0.23 3.88 5.73
C GLY A 127 -0.58 4.41 7.13
N ILE A 128 -1.54 5.34 7.18
CA ILE A 128 -1.98 6.02 8.39
C ILE A 128 -3.47 5.74 8.58
N LYS A 129 -3.87 5.47 9.82
CA LYS A 129 -5.29 5.44 10.21
C LYS A 129 -5.63 6.82 10.79
N PRO A 130 -6.48 7.63 10.11
CA PRO A 130 -7.00 8.84 10.70
C PRO A 130 -7.78 8.49 11.98
N ASP A 131 -7.51 9.24 13.04
CA ASP A 131 -8.30 9.20 14.26
C ASP A 131 -9.49 10.14 14.11
N PHE A 132 -10.69 9.61 14.33
CA PHE A 132 -11.95 10.35 14.25
C PHE A 132 -12.66 10.39 15.61
N ALA A 133 -11.94 10.10 16.71
CA ALA A 133 -12.49 10.32 18.04
C ALA A 133 -12.92 11.79 18.18
N ALA A 134 -14.22 11.97 18.41
CA ALA A 134 -14.84 13.25 18.78
C ALA A 134 -14.70 13.48 20.28
#